data_AF-A0A958FBI7-F1
#
_entry.id   AF-A0A958FBI7-F1
#
_cell.length_a   1.000
_cell.length_b   1.000
_cell.length_c   1.000
_cell.angle_alpha   90.00
_cell.angle_beta   90.00
_cell.angle_gamma   90.00
#
_symmetry.space_group_name_H-M   'P 1'
#
loop_
_entity.id
_entity.type
_entity.pdbx_description
1 polymer ?
#
loop_
_entity_poly.entity_id
_entity_poly.type
_entity_poly.pdbx_seq_one_letter_code
_entity_poly.pdbx_strand_id
1 'polypeptide(L)' 'AAAPELAEQLYDYFIRQAKAKGVGVEKGVFGAMMTVKIFNDGPVTIIIDSRERHAARNSAGA' A
#
# COMPACT_ATOMS: atom_id res chain seq x y z
N ALA A 1 -4.18 6.58 -11.93
CA ALA A 1 -3.09 6.76 -10.95
C ALA A 1 -2.87 8.24 -10.71
N ALA A 2 -2.22 8.64 -9.61
CA ALA A 2 -1.80 10.04 -9.42
C ALA A 2 -0.71 10.42 -10.43
N ALA A 3 -0.49 11.73 -10.63
CA ALA A 3 0.65 12.23 -11.41
C ALA A 3 1.98 11.72 -10.83
N PRO A 4 3.03 11.49 -11.65
CA PRO A 4 4.27 10.84 -11.20
C PRO A 4 4.89 11.47 -9.95
N GLU A 5 4.96 12.80 -9.90
CA GLU A 5 5.56 13.55 -8.79
C GLU A 5 4.75 13.36 -7.50
N LEU A 6 3.42 13.46 -7.60
CA LEU A 6 2.53 13.22 -6.46
C LEU A 6 2.56 11.75 -6.03
N ALA A 7 2.65 10.82 -6.98
CA ALA A 7 2.71 9.39 -6.70
C ALA A 7 3.99 9.01 -5.95
N GLU A 8 5.14 9.57 -6.33
CA GLU A 8 6.42 9.36 -5.62
C GLU A 8 6.37 9.94 -4.20
N GLN A 9 5.84 11.16 -4.05
CA GLN A 9 5.68 11.77 -2.73
C GLN A 9 4.77 10.95 -1.80
N LEU A 10 3.65 10.43 -2.32
CA LEU A 10 2.74 9.58 -1.57
C LEU A 10 3.35 8.22 -1.23
N TYR A 11 4.10 7.63 -2.16
CA TYR A 11 4.86 6.39 -1.95
C TYR A 11 5.87 6.54 -0.81
N ASP A 12 6.70 7.58 -0.85
CA ASP A 12 7.68 7.85 0.21
C ASP A 12 7.03 8.19 1.55
N TYR A 13 5.93 8.96 1.53
CA TYR A 13 5.15 9.24 2.73
C TYR A 13 4.62 7.95 3.36
N PHE A 14 4.02 7.05 2.57
CA PHE A 14 3.49 5.78 3.07
C PHE A 14 4.58 4.94 3.75
N ILE A 15 5.75 4.83 3.13
CA ILE A 15 6.89 4.10 3.70
C ILE A 15 7.34 4.73 5.02
N ARG A 16 7.47 6.05 5.09
CA ARG A 16 7.83 6.75 6.35
C ARG A 16 6.82 6.46 7.46
N GLN A 17 5.52 6.53 7.16
CA GLN A 17 4.47 6.27 8.14
C GLN A 17 4.45 4.79 8.59
N ALA A 18 4.72 3.84 7.69
CA ALA A 18 4.84 2.43 8.05
C ALA A 18 6.04 2.17 8.98
N LYS A 19 7.20 2.75 8.67
CA LYS A 19 8.39 2.69 9.53
C LYS A 19 8.16 3.31 10.90
N ALA A 20 7.50 4.47 10.95
CA ALA A 20 7.16 5.15 12.21
C ALA A 20 6.24 4.31 13.12
N LYS A 21 5.49 3.35 12.57
CA LYS A 21 4.66 2.40 13.32
C LYS A 21 5.43 1.17 13.81
N GLY A 22 6.75 1.13 13.64
CA GLY A 22 7.60 0.01 14.06
C GLY A 22 7.56 -1.19 13.12
N VAL A 23 7.02 -1.03 11.91
CA VAL A 23 7.05 -2.09 10.89
C VAL A 23 8.45 -2.13 10.26
N GLY A 24 9.04 -3.32 10.15
CA GLY A 24 10.23 -3.52 9.32
C GLY A 24 9.88 -3.33 7.86
N VAL A 25 10.39 -2.26 7.23
CA VAL A 25 10.03 -1.89 5.85
C VAL A 25 11.27 -1.82 4.98
N GLU A 26 11.35 -2.78 4.06
CA GLU A 26 12.22 -2.74 2.89
C GLU A 26 11.49 -2.08 1.71
N LYS A 27 12.25 -1.44 0.80
CA LYS A 27 11.67 -0.74 -0.37
C LYS A 27 12.49 -0.95 -1.64
N GLY A 28 11.80 -0.86 -2.77
CA GLY A 28 12.43 -0.77 -4.10
C GLY A 28 12.74 0.68 -4.51
N VAL A 29 12.85 0.90 -5.82
CA VAL A 29 13.09 2.22 -6.42
C VAL A 29 11.84 2.63 -7.22
N PHE A 30 11.26 3.77 -6.87
CA PHE A 30 10.07 4.30 -7.55
C PHE A 30 10.39 4.59 -9.03
N GLY A 31 9.47 4.23 -9.94
CA GLY A 31 9.64 4.45 -11.38
C GLY A 31 10.66 3.54 -12.08
N ALA A 32 11.41 2.70 -11.37
CA ALA A 32 12.37 1.78 -11.97
C ALA A 32 11.69 0.49 -12.47
N MET A 33 12.21 -0.06 -13.58
CA MET A 33 11.93 -1.44 -13.96
C MET A 33 12.59 -2.38 -12.94
N MET A 34 11.78 -3.23 -12.31
CA MET A 34 12.25 -4.13 -11.24
C MET A 34 11.78 -5.57 -11.48
N THR A 35 12.63 -6.53 -11.15
CA THR A 35 12.25 -7.93 -10.98
C THR A 35 12.01 -8.20 -9.51
N VAL A 36 10.75 -8.41 -9.11
CA VAL A 36 10.37 -8.71 -7.72
C VAL A 36 10.11 -10.20 -7.60
N LYS A 37 10.93 -10.88 -6.78
CA LYS A 37 10.71 -12.29 -6.41
C LYS A 37 9.96 -12.33 -5.09
N ILE A 38 8.87 -13.10 -5.04
CA ILE A 38 8.07 -13.31 -3.83
C ILE A 38 7.86 -14.81 -3.62
N PHE A 39 8.02 -15.26 -2.38
CA PHE A 39 7.76 -16.63 -1.96
C PHE A 39 6.63 -16.59 -0.93
N ASN A 40 5.39 -16.83 -1.37
CA ASN A 40 4.21 -16.71 -0.51
C ASN A 40 3.99 -18.05 0.22
N ASP A 41 4.21 -18.08 1.53
CA ASP A 41 3.96 -19.24 2.39
C ASP A 41 2.48 -19.26 2.82
N GLY A 42 1.69 -20.17 2.24
CA GLY A 42 0.22 -20.15 2.32
C GLY A 42 -0.46 -20.71 1.06
N PRO A 43 -0.87 -19.91 0.06
CA PRO A 43 -0.73 -18.46 -0.08
C PRO A 43 -1.98 -17.68 0.38
N VAL A 44 -1.76 -16.55 1.05
CA VAL A 44 -2.81 -15.58 1.37
C VAL A 44 -2.53 -14.27 0.65
N THR A 45 -3.54 -13.72 -0.01
CA THR A 45 -3.48 -12.41 -0.68
C THR A 45 -4.62 -11.54 -0.18
N ILE A 46 -4.29 -10.38 0.40
CA ILE A 46 -5.28 -9.42 0.91
C ILE A 46 -5.21 -8.16 0.05
N ILE A 47 -6.36 -7.69 -0.44
CA ILE A 47 -6.51 -6.44 -1.20
C ILE A 47 -7.21 -5.42 -0.30
N ILE A 48 -6.67 -4.21 -0.22
CA ILE A 48 -7.20 -3.12 0.61
C ILE A 48 -7.27 -1.84 -0.24
N ASP A 49 -8.43 -1.17 -0.23
CA ASP A 49 -8.60 0.18 -0.76
C ASP A 49 -8.96 1.15 0.38
N SER A 50 -8.18 2.22 0.54
CA SER A 50 -8.45 3.24 1.55
C SER A 50 -9.82 3.93 1.38
N ARG A 51 -10.37 3.96 0.17
CA ARG A 51 -11.70 4.50 -0.13
C ARG A 51 -12.83 3.63 0.44
N GLU A 52 -12.57 2.34 0.59
CA GLU A 52 -13.55 1.36 1.10
C GLU A 52 -13.55 1.27 2.64
N ARG A 53 -12.66 2.00 3.32
CA ARG A 53 -12.51 1.98 4.79
C ARG A 53 -13.81 2.17 5.56
N HIS A 54 -14.77 2.91 4.98
CA HIS A 54 -16.07 3.20 5.60
C HIS A 54 -17.26 2.57 4.85
N ALA A 55 -17.04 1.91 3.70
CA ALA A 55 -18.10 1.39 2.87
C ALA A 55 -18.94 0.31 3.59
N ALA A 56 -18.29 -0.58 4.35
CA ALA A 56 -18.97 -1.65 5.08
C ALA A 56 -19.78 -1.18 6.32
N ARG A 57 -19.60 0.07 6.77
CA ARG A 57 -20.27 0.60 7.98
C ARG A 57 -21.59 1.33 7.67
N ASN A 58 -21.80 1.74 6.42
CA ASN A 58 -22.95 2.57 6.02
C ASN A 58 -24.06 1.78 5.31
N SER A 59 -23.89 0.48 5.10
CA SER A 59 -24.86 -0.39 4.41
C SER A 59 -25.82 -1.14 5.35
N ALA A 60 -25.80 -0.86 6.65
CA ALA A 60 -26.66 -1.49 7.67
C ALA A 60 -27.69 -0.49 8.28
N GLY A 61 -28.14 0.49 7.50
CA GLY A 61 -29.04 1.54 7.98
C GLY A 61 -29.71 2.32 6.85
N ALA A 62 -30.42 1.62 5.96
CA ALA A 62 -31.46 2.16 5.09
C ALA A 62 -32.59 1.13 5.00
#